data_AF-A0A496PUC0-F1
#
_entry.id   AF-A0A496PUC0-F1
#
_cell.length_a   1.000
_cell.length_b   1.000
_cell.length_c   1.000
_cell.angle_alpha   90.00
_cell.angle_beta   90.00
_cell.angle_gamma   90.00
#
_symmetry.space_group_name_H-M   'P 1'
#
loop_
_entity.id
_entity.type
_entity.pdbx_description
1 polymer ?
#
loop_
_entity_poly.entity_id
_entity_poly.type
_entity_poly.pdbx_seq_one_letter_code
_entity_poly.pdbx_strand_id
1 'polypeptide(L)'
;MNMQLIPTSHGPFYSLPLLVVSLIGLFSIACGESNDIGEPRLINGPMIGVVTPNEVTIWARVMGKFTFSVLYDADPDMRAPTRSEVVLAGAEQDFSVQVTLRGLQPATTYYYRVLVNDQPPKYMAQKLPFRAKTAPARGDKTRFVVSFGSCPRVQEEMIQPIWYQIREADPDLFFWLGDNIYGDTVDPQFLAEIYRRQRDVASLQPVLRNISNLAIWDDHDYALNDGDRENPIREESLRVFKNYWANPAYGLPDAPGVFF
;
A
#
# COMPACT_ATOMS: atom_id res chain seq x y z
N MET A 1 29.94 76.88 -8.18
CA MET A 1 31.12 77.73 -8.46
C MET A 1 32.34 76.83 -8.41
N ASN A 2 33.03 76.74 -9.55
CA ASN A 2 34.38 76.20 -9.80
C ASN A 2 34.77 74.78 -9.37
N MET A 3 34.71 73.92 -10.39
CA MET A 3 35.59 72.79 -10.72
C MET A 3 37.07 73.19 -10.76
N GLN A 4 37.97 72.35 -10.21
CA GLN A 4 39.42 72.20 -10.50
C GLN A 4 40.08 71.31 -9.40
N LEU A 5 40.92 70.25 -9.57
CA LEU A 5 41.96 69.90 -10.55
C LEU A 5 42.49 68.42 -10.40
N ILE A 6 42.87 67.80 -11.54
CA ILE A 6 44.12 67.04 -11.88
C ILE A 6 44.46 65.68 -11.14
N PRO A 7 45.20 64.70 -11.73
CA PRO A 7 45.08 63.94 -13.00
C PRO A 7 45.18 62.40 -12.80
N THR A 8 45.01 61.72 -13.92
CA THR A 8 45.36 60.33 -14.25
C THR A 8 46.84 59.96 -14.11
N SER A 9 47.14 58.77 -13.59
CA SER A 9 48.36 58.02 -13.89
C SER A 9 48.02 56.61 -14.38
N HIS A 10 48.45 56.30 -15.60
CA HIS A 10 48.36 54.99 -16.22
C HIS A 10 49.31 53.99 -15.55
N GLY A 11 48.78 52.83 -15.13
CA GLY A 11 49.54 51.62 -14.84
C GLY A 11 49.26 50.56 -15.92
N PRO A 12 50.23 49.69 -16.25
CA PRO A 12 50.19 48.85 -17.44
C PRO A 12 49.23 47.66 -17.29
N PHE A 13 48.63 47.30 -18.43
CA PHE A 13 47.77 46.15 -18.63
C PHE A 13 48.53 44.84 -18.35
N TYR A 14 48.05 44.06 -17.39
CA TYR A 14 48.35 42.63 -17.31
C TYR A 14 47.15 41.86 -17.86
N SER A 15 47.36 41.22 -19.02
CA SER A 15 46.42 40.28 -19.63
C SER A 15 46.38 38.99 -18.80
N LEU A 16 45.31 38.80 -18.03
CA LEU A 16 44.95 37.47 -17.53
C LEU A 16 44.35 36.65 -18.69
N PRO A 17 44.78 35.40 -18.92
CA PRO A 17 44.10 34.52 -19.86
C PRO A 17 42.73 34.13 -19.29
N LEU A 18 41.69 34.33 -20.10
CA LEU A 18 40.33 33.87 -19.84
C LEU A 18 40.33 32.34 -19.83
N LEU A 19 40.26 31.73 -18.64
CA LEU A 19 40.02 30.29 -18.52
C LEU A 19 38.54 30.04 -18.85
N VAL A 20 38.24 29.70 -20.10
CA VAL A 20 36.92 29.22 -20.50
C VAL A 20 36.77 27.80 -19.96
N VAL A 21 36.18 27.67 -18.77
CA VAL A 21 35.70 26.39 -18.27
C VAL A 21 34.43 26.06 -19.04
N SER A 22 34.56 25.26 -20.11
CA SER A 22 33.41 24.62 -20.74
C SER A 22 32.80 23.64 -19.74
N LEU A 23 31.76 24.07 -19.02
CA LEU A 23 30.83 23.18 -18.36
C LEU A 23 30.11 22.38 -19.46
N ILE A 24 30.67 21.23 -19.81
CA ILE A 24 29.91 20.18 -20.50
C ILE A 24 28.93 19.65 -19.46
N GLY A 25 27.74 20.26 -19.42
CA GLY A 25 26.59 19.68 -18.74
C GLY A 25 26.29 18.35 -19.42
N LEU A 26 26.72 17.26 -18.79
CA LEU A 26 26.19 15.94 -19.05
C LEU A 26 24.71 15.96 -18.60
N PHE A 27 23.83 16.40 -19.50
CA PHE A 27 22.44 15.99 -19.45
C PHE A 27 22.47 14.48 -19.70
N SER A 28 22.51 13.70 -18.62
CA SER A 28 22.07 12.32 -18.67
C SER A 28 20.60 12.36 -19.06
N ILE A 29 20.34 12.28 -20.36
CA ILE A 29 19.06 11.83 -20.87
C ILE A 29 18.97 10.38 -20.37
N ALA A 30 18.38 10.20 -19.19
CA ALA A 30 17.82 8.92 -18.83
C ALA A 30 16.71 8.68 -19.86
N CYS A 31 17.08 8.04 -20.97
CA CYS A 31 16.12 7.44 -21.87
C CYS A 31 15.46 6.33 -21.02
N GLY A 32 14.36 6.68 -20.34
CA GLY A 32 13.53 5.68 -19.70
C GLY A 32 13.08 4.76 -20.82
N GLU A 33 13.47 3.49 -20.75
CA GLU A 33 12.87 2.47 -21.59
C GLU A 33 11.36 2.61 -21.44
N SER A 34 10.69 2.97 -22.54
CA SER A 34 9.24 2.97 -22.58
C SER A 34 8.81 1.52 -22.40
N ASN A 35 8.35 1.18 -21.21
CA ASN A 35 7.65 -0.08 -21.02
C ASN A 35 6.33 0.03 -21.78
N ASP A 36 6.17 -0.78 -22.83
CA ASP A 36 4.95 -0.87 -23.65
C ASP A 36 3.69 -1.26 -22.83
N ILE A 37 3.87 -1.57 -21.55
CA ILE A 37 2.83 -1.96 -20.59
C ILE A 37 2.43 -0.85 -19.60
N GLY A 38 3.07 0.34 -19.63
CA GLY A 38 2.71 1.51 -18.81
C GLY A 38 3.72 1.89 -17.71
N GLU A 39 3.29 2.73 -16.76
CA GLU A 39 4.11 3.16 -15.61
C GLU A 39 3.88 2.24 -14.39
N PRO A 40 4.94 1.74 -13.72
CA PRO A 40 4.82 0.91 -12.53
C PRO A 40 4.31 1.73 -11.34
N ARG A 41 2.99 1.66 -11.09
CA ARG A 41 2.32 2.37 -10.00
C ARG A 41 1.60 1.41 -9.07
N LEU A 42 1.61 1.73 -7.79
CA LEU A 42 0.75 1.13 -6.76
C LEU A 42 -0.58 1.89 -6.71
N ILE A 43 -1.68 1.27 -7.13
CA ILE A 43 -2.99 1.91 -7.22
C ILE A 43 -3.71 1.89 -5.87
N ASN A 44 -3.79 0.73 -5.21
CA ASN A 44 -4.39 0.62 -3.90
C ASN A 44 -3.42 -0.09 -2.92
N GLY A 45 -3.52 0.27 -1.64
CA GLY A 45 -2.70 -0.29 -0.57
C GLY A 45 -1.39 0.47 -0.29
N PRO A 46 -0.41 -0.17 0.38
CA PRO A 46 -0.48 -1.54 0.86
C PRO A 46 -1.49 -1.73 2.00
N MET A 47 -1.96 -2.96 2.17
CA MET A 47 -2.74 -3.39 3.32
C MET A 47 -2.04 -4.56 4.01
N ILE A 48 -1.95 -4.53 5.34
CA ILE A 48 -1.53 -5.68 6.14
C ILE A 48 -2.75 -6.57 6.33
N GLY A 49 -2.64 -7.82 5.88
CA GLY A 49 -3.64 -8.87 6.07
C GLY A 49 -3.35 -9.66 7.34
N VAL A 50 -3.35 -11.00 7.21
CA VAL A 50 -3.00 -11.91 8.29
C VAL A 50 -1.60 -11.65 8.84
N VAL A 51 -1.52 -11.69 10.17
CA VAL A 51 -0.29 -11.64 10.95
C VAL A 51 -0.23 -12.86 11.86
N THR A 52 0.89 -13.57 11.82
CA THR A 52 1.21 -14.68 12.73
C THR A 52 2.44 -14.31 13.57
N PRO A 53 2.92 -15.20 14.47
CA PRO A 53 4.14 -14.92 15.20
C PRO A 53 5.39 -14.83 14.31
N ASN A 54 5.35 -15.41 13.11
CA ASN A 54 6.53 -15.52 12.25
C ASN A 54 6.30 -15.03 10.82
N GLU A 55 5.09 -14.58 10.50
CA GLU A 55 4.71 -14.17 9.16
C GLU A 55 3.78 -12.96 9.16
N VAL A 56 3.88 -12.15 8.11
CA VAL A 56 2.99 -11.02 7.83
C VAL A 56 2.66 -11.03 6.34
N THR A 57 1.38 -11.02 5.99
CA THR A 57 0.95 -10.90 4.58
C THR A 57 0.63 -9.45 4.23
N ILE A 58 1.23 -8.97 3.14
CA ILE A 58 1.00 -7.64 2.59
C ILE A 58 0.25 -7.78 1.27
N TRP A 59 -0.88 -7.09 1.18
CA TRP A 59 -1.69 -6.95 -0.03
C TRP A 59 -1.45 -5.59 -0.70
N ALA A 60 -1.54 -5.57 -2.03
CA ALA A 60 -1.48 -4.36 -2.84
C ALA A 60 -2.20 -4.57 -4.18
N ARG A 61 -2.53 -3.48 -4.87
CA ARG A 61 -2.98 -3.52 -6.28
C ARG A 61 -2.11 -2.61 -7.13
N VAL A 62 -1.63 -3.12 -8.26
CA VAL A 62 -0.67 -2.39 -9.14
C VAL A 62 -1.26 -2.07 -10.52
N MET A 63 -0.70 -1.06 -11.19
CA MET A 63 -1.18 -0.55 -12.47
C MET A 63 -0.72 -1.42 -13.63
N GLY A 64 -1.30 -2.61 -13.79
CA GLY A 64 -0.98 -3.53 -14.89
C GLY A 64 -0.03 -4.65 -14.47
N LYS A 65 0.58 -5.31 -15.47
CA LYS A 65 1.39 -6.52 -15.28
C LYS A 65 2.81 -6.19 -14.81
N PHE A 66 2.91 -5.67 -13.58
CA PHE A 66 4.18 -5.37 -12.93
C PHE A 66 4.47 -6.36 -11.79
N THR A 67 5.76 -6.53 -11.50
CA THR A 67 6.19 -7.28 -10.33
C THR A 67 5.98 -6.47 -9.06
N PHE A 68 5.69 -7.16 -7.97
CA PHE A 68 5.54 -6.61 -6.64
C PHE A 68 6.38 -7.42 -5.65
N SER A 69 7.04 -6.71 -4.74
CA SER A 69 7.77 -7.33 -3.62
C SER A 69 7.88 -6.33 -2.47
N VAL A 70 8.36 -6.79 -1.33
CA VAL A 70 8.48 -6.00 -0.11
C VAL A 70 9.90 -6.10 0.44
N LEU A 71 10.48 -4.95 0.77
CA LEU A 71 11.66 -4.86 1.62
C LEU A 71 11.20 -4.72 3.07
N TYR A 72 11.80 -5.46 3.99
CA TYR A 72 11.47 -5.41 5.40
C TYR A 72 12.69 -5.57 6.30
N ASP A 73 12.68 -4.90 7.44
CA ASP A 73 13.77 -4.88 8.43
C ASP A 73 13.18 -4.68 9.83
N ALA A 74 13.84 -5.19 10.87
CA ALA A 74 13.50 -4.83 12.26
C ALA A 74 14.09 -3.45 12.63
N ASP A 75 15.11 -2.99 11.90
CA ASP A 75 15.67 -1.63 12.03
C ASP A 75 14.74 -0.60 11.34
N PRO A 76 14.25 0.44 12.05
CA PRO A 76 13.46 1.52 11.45
C PRO A 76 14.17 2.27 10.32
N ASP A 77 15.50 2.30 10.32
CA ASP A 77 16.29 2.94 9.26
C ASP A 77 16.46 2.05 8.02
N MET A 78 16.01 0.78 8.08
CA MET A 78 16.14 -0.22 7.02
C MET A 78 17.58 -0.34 6.50
N ARG A 79 18.54 -0.51 7.40
CA ARG A 79 19.98 -0.54 7.05
C ARG A 79 20.39 -1.84 6.36
N ALA A 80 19.70 -2.94 6.62
CA ALA A 80 19.97 -4.24 6.02
C ALA A 80 18.66 -4.99 5.71
N PRO A 81 17.79 -4.43 4.85
CA PRO A 81 16.46 -4.97 4.65
C PRO A 81 16.53 -6.31 3.91
N THR A 82 15.70 -7.25 4.36
CA THR A 82 15.43 -8.48 3.63
C THR A 82 14.38 -8.22 2.56
N ARG A 83 14.52 -8.88 1.41
CA ARG A 83 13.52 -8.83 0.34
C ARG A 83 12.65 -10.08 0.38
N SER A 84 11.35 -9.88 0.21
CA SER A 84 10.38 -10.97 0.04
C SER A 84 10.54 -11.69 -1.30
N GLU A 85 9.70 -12.70 -1.53
CA GLU A 85 9.41 -13.19 -2.87
C GLU A 85 8.86 -12.09 -3.79
N VAL A 86 9.00 -12.31 -5.10
CA VAL A 86 8.52 -11.40 -6.15
C VAL A 86 7.31 -12.03 -6.82
N VAL A 87 6.21 -11.31 -6.86
CA VAL A 87 4.94 -11.76 -7.44
C VAL A 87 4.59 -10.90 -8.65
N LEU A 88 4.16 -11.51 -9.75
CA LEU A 88 3.67 -10.80 -10.93
C LEU A 88 2.16 -10.57 -10.80
N ALA A 89 1.71 -9.32 -10.95
CA ALA A 89 0.29 -9.00 -10.96
C ALA A 89 -0.38 -9.40 -12.28
N GLY A 90 -1.59 -9.96 -12.19
CA GLY A 90 -2.37 -10.41 -13.33
C GLY A 90 -3.82 -9.90 -13.32
N ALA A 91 -4.44 -9.86 -14.50
CA ALA A 91 -5.79 -9.32 -14.67
C ALA A 91 -6.86 -10.18 -13.98
N GLU A 92 -6.59 -11.46 -13.80
CA GLU A 92 -7.46 -12.46 -13.20
C GLU A 92 -7.76 -12.17 -11.70
N GLN A 93 -6.80 -11.57 -10.97
CA GLN A 93 -6.99 -11.03 -9.62
C GLN A 93 -7.13 -9.50 -9.61
N ASP A 94 -7.54 -8.89 -10.72
CA ASP A 94 -7.68 -7.44 -10.84
C ASP A 94 -6.37 -6.70 -10.48
N PHE A 95 -5.24 -7.27 -10.88
CA PHE A 95 -3.88 -6.79 -10.59
C PHE A 95 -3.58 -6.63 -9.09
N SER A 96 -4.35 -7.33 -8.26
CA SER A 96 -4.09 -7.44 -6.83
C SER A 96 -3.06 -8.53 -6.59
N VAL A 97 -2.18 -8.31 -5.62
CA VAL A 97 -1.07 -9.18 -5.26
C VAL A 97 -0.99 -9.32 -3.76
N GLN A 98 -0.52 -10.48 -3.32
CA GLN A 98 -0.26 -10.77 -1.91
C GLN A 98 1.16 -11.34 -1.80
N VAL A 99 1.90 -10.85 -0.81
CA VAL A 99 3.26 -11.31 -0.50
C VAL A 99 3.34 -11.60 0.99
N THR A 100 3.88 -12.76 1.35
CA THR A 100 4.06 -13.14 2.76
C THR A 100 5.52 -12.96 3.16
N LEU A 101 5.75 -12.09 4.14
CA LEU A 101 7.03 -11.96 4.84
C LEU A 101 7.16 -13.16 5.78
N ARG A 102 8.30 -13.85 5.75
CA ARG A 102 8.50 -15.11 6.49
C ARG A 102 9.74 -15.06 7.36
N GLY A 103 9.83 -15.99 8.31
CA GLY A 103 11.00 -16.11 9.21
C GLY A 103 11.11 -14.96 10.20
N LEU A 104 10.00 -14.28 10.48
CA LEU A 104 9.97 -13.15 11.42
C LEU A 104 10.04 -13.65 12.86
N GLN A 105 10.50 -12.79 13.76
CA GLN A 105 10.46 -13.04 15.20
C GLN A 105 9.09 -12.67 15.77
N PRO A 106 8.55 -13.43 16.75
CA PRO A 106 7.33 -13.08 17.46
C PRO A 106 7.40 -11.73 18.19
N ALA A 107 6.24 -11.12 18.42
CA ALA A 107 6.09 -9.86 19.17
C ALA A 107 7.05 -8.74 18.74
N THR A 108 7.41 -8.68 17.45
CA THR A 108 8.45 -7.80 16.92
C THR A 108 7.85 -6.86 15.89
N THR A 109 8.21 -5.58 15.98
CA THR A 109 7.87 -4.60 14.95
C THR A 109 8.88 -4.67 13.82
N TYR A 110 8.37 -4.88 12.61
CA TYR A 110 9.11 -4.78 11.36
C TYR A 110 8.67 -3.54 10.61
N TYR A 111 9.64 -2.91 9.95
CA TYR A 111 9.47 -1.77 9.07
C TYR A 111 9.58 -2.25 7.64
N TYR A 112 8.71 -1.75 6.76
CA TYR A 112 8.65 -2.24 5.39
C TYR A 112 8.40 -1.16 4.35
N ARG A 113 8.86 -1.45 3.13
CA ARG A 113 8.64 -0.68 1.91
C ARG A 113 8.18 -1.62 0.81
N VAL A 114 7.19 -1.19 0.05
CA VAL A 114 6.73 -1.91 -1.14
C VAL A 114 7.50 -1.48 -2.37
N LEU A 115 7.77 -2.43 -3.25
CA LEU A 115 8.42 -2.23 -4.54
C LEU A 115 7.47 -2.64 -5.65
N VAL A 116 7.35 -1.82 -6.69
CA VAL A 116 6.69 -2.16 -7.95
C VAL A 116 7.75 -2.08 -9.04
N ASN A 117 7.98 -3.19 -9.75
CA ASN A 117 9.06 -3.30 -10.73
C ASN A 117 10.43 -2.93 -10.15
N ASP A 118 10.78 -3.56 -9.02
CA ASP A 118 12.04 -3.39 -8.28
C ASP A 118 12.29 -1.99 -7.68
N GLN A 119 11.34 -1.06 -7.79
CA GLN A 119 11.49 0.31 -7.31
C GLN A 119 10.37 0.71 -6.35
N PRO A 120 10.66 1.51 -5.30
CA PRO A 120 9.61 2.13 -4.51
C PRO A 120 8.72 3.03 -5.41
N PRO A 121 7.39 3.00 -5.28
CA PRO A 121 6.54 3.94 -6.01
C PRO A 121 6.95 5.39 -5.75
N LYS A 122 7.01 6.23 -6.79
CA LYS A 122 7.55 7.60 -6.73
C LYS A 122 6.97 8.46 -5.59
N TYR A 123 5.67 8.36 -5.34
CA TYR A 123 4.94 9.10 -4.27
C TYR A 123 5.05 8.47 -2.87
N MET A 124 5.73 7.32 -2.76
CA MET A 124 6.05 6.67 -1.49
C MET A 124 7.55 6.69 -1.17
N ALA A 125 8.41 6.99 -2.16
CA ALA A 125 9.87 6.97 -2.00
C ALA A 125 10.37 7.84 -0.83
N GLN A 126 9.75 9.01 -0.61
CA GLN A 126 10.12 9.94 0.47
C GLN A 126 9.39 9.68 1.80
N LYS A 127 8.44 8.74 1.83
CA LYS A 127 7.73 8.41 3.08
C LYS A 127 8.66 7.59 3.98
N LEU A 128 8.47 7.72 5.29
CA LEU A 128 9.02 6.77 6.26
C LEU A 128 8.52 5.35 5.93
N PRO A 129 9.29 4.31 6.25
CA PRO A 129 8.81 2.93 6.15
C PRO A 129 7.50 2.75 6.92
N PHE A 130 6.61 1.91 6.40
CA PHE A 130 5.42 1.47 7.12
C PHE A 130 5.82 0.45 8.19
N ARG A 131 4.93 0.16 9.15
CA ARG A 131 5.24 -0.80 10.23
C ARG A 131 4.21 -1.92 10.31
N ALA A 132 4.64 -3.11 10.66
CA ALA A 132 3.80 -4.24 11.01
C ALA A 132 4.37 -4.90 12.28
N LYS A 133 3.51 -5.33 13.20
CA LYS A 133 3.93 -6.02 14.43
C LYS A 133 3.48 -7.47 14.38
N THR A 134 4.41 -8.40 14.48
CA THR A 134 4.08 -9.83 14.54
C THR A 134 3.33 -10.19 15.81
N ALA A 135 2.52 -11.24 15.74
CA ALA A 135 1.81 -11.75 16.91
C ALA A 135 2.80 -12.28 17.98
N PRO A 136 2.42 -12.30 19.27
CA PRO A 136 3.20 -12.98 20.30
C PRO A 136 3.33 -14.48 19.99
N ALA A 137 4.34 -15.15 20.57
CA ALA A 137 4.45 -16.59 20.43
C ALA A 137 3.24 -17.28 21.10
N ARG A 138 2.88 -18.45 20.58
CA ARG A 138 1.73 -19.20 21.12
C ARG A 138 1.99 -19.56 22.59
N GLY A 139 1.06 -19.16 23.46
CA GLY A 139 1.14 -19.43 24.90
C GLY A 139 1.71 -18.28 25.73
N ASP A 140 2.30 -17.26 25.08
CA ASP A 140 2.75 -16.06 25.78
C ASP A 140 1.57 -15.21 26.23
N LYS A 141 1.66 -14.68 27.46
CA LYS A 141 0.68 -13.70 27.97
C LYS A 141 1.12 -12.31 27.54
N THR A 142 0.28 -11.62 26.79
CA THR A 142 0.50 -10.23 26.41
C THR A 142 -0.82 -9.47 26.34
N ARG A 143 -0.74 -8.14 26.28
CA ARG A 143 -1.88 -7.31 25.90
C ARG A 143 -2.03 -7.39 24.38
N PHE A 144 -3.22 -7.77 23.94
CA PHE A 144 -3.62 -7.77 22.54
C PHE A 144 -4.86 -6.89 22.39
N VAL A 145 -4.81 -5.92 21.49
CA VAL A 145 -5.88 -4.94 21.28
C VAL A 145 -6.56 -5.22 19.95
N VAL A 146 -7.86 -5.46 20.01
CA VAL A 146 -8.70 -5.64 18.81
C VAL A 146 -9.67 -4.48 18.73
N SER A 147 -9.73 -3.86 17.55
CA SER A 147 -10.85 -3.02 17.15
C SER A 147 -11.66 -3.77 16.09
N PHE A 148 -12.95 -3.50 16.00
CA PHE A 148 -13.81 -4.11 14.99
C PHE A 148 -14.89 -3.12 14.55
N GLY A 149 -15.43 -3.33 13.36
CA GLY A 149 -16.49 -2.49 12.81
C GLY A 149 -16.98 -2.99 11.45
N SER A 150 -18.06 -2.39 10.96
CA SER A 150 -18.73 -2.72 9.71
C SER A 150 -19.33 -1.46 9.08
N CYS A 151 -19.94 -1.63 7.92
CA CYS A 151 -20.81 -0.63 7.29
C CYS A 151 -20.16 0.71 6.84
N PRO A 152 -18.86 0.82 6.47
CA PRO A 152 -18.39 2.04 5.82
C PRO A 152 -18.94 2.14 4.39
N ARG A 153 -19.64 3.25 4.11
CA ARG A 153 -20.28 3.50 2.81
C ARG A 153 -19.61 4.64 2.06
N VAL A 154 -18.58 4.34 1.26
CA VAL A 154 -17.82 5.35 0.48
C VAL A 154 -18.69 6.20 -0.46
N GLN A 155 -19.83 5.67 -0.90
CA GLN A 155 -20.76 6.39 -1.79
C GLN A 155 -21.43 7.58 -1.10
N GLU A 156 -21.68 7.49 0.20
CA GLU A 156 -22.32 8.54 1.00
C GLU A 156 -21.28 9.32 1.82
N GLU A 157 -20.28 8.61 2.35
CA GLU A 157 -19.27 9.13 3.25
C GLU A 157 -17.86 8.96 2.65
N MET A 158 -17.46 9.91 1.82
CA MET A 158 -16.08 9.94 1.27
C MET A 158 -15.03 10.34 2.33
N ILE A 159 -15.47 11.05 3.37
CA ILE A 159 -14.66 11.37 4.55
C ILE A 159 -15.22 10.52 5.68
N GLN A 160 -14.41 9.58 6.16
CA GLN A 160 -14.77 8.65 7.23
C GLN A 160 -13.89 8.96 8.44
N PRO A 161 -14.33 9.83 9.37
CA PRO A 161 -13.51 10.26 10.48
C PRO A 161 -13.11 9.11 11.39
N ILE A 162 -13.96 8.09 11.55
CA ILE A 162 -13.78 6.94 12.45
C ILE A 162 -12.39 6.29 12.34
N TRP A 163 -11.78 6.30 11.15
CA TRP A 163 -10.44 5.73 10.94
C TRP A 163 -9.34 6.50 11.69
N TYR A 164 -9.54 7.79 11.99
CA TYR A 164 -8.61 8.55 12.83
C TYR A 164 -8.60 8.02 14.26
N GLN A 165 -9.78 7.73 14.82
CA GLN A 165 -9.93 7.19 16.17
C GLN A 165 -9.38 5.76 16.24
N ILE A 166 -9.64 4.93 15.22
CA ILE A 166 -9.06 3.58 15.15
C ILE A 166 -7.52 3.65 15.10
N ARG A 167 -6.97 4.58 14.32
CA ARG A 167 -5.52 4.79 14.27
C ARG A 167 -4.96 5.28 15.62
N GLU A 168 -5.65 6.17 16.31
CA GLU A 168 -5.24 6.67 17.63
C GLU A 168 -5.28 5.58 18.71
N ALA A 169 -6.22 4.63 18.59
CA ALA A 169 -6.28 3.47 19.48
C ALA A 169 -5.11 2.48 19.27
N ASP A 170 -4.42 2.55 18.12
CA ASP A 170 -3.28 1.70 17.72
C ASP A 170 -3.49 0.20 18.01
N PRO A 171 -4.58 -0.41 17.52
CA PRO A 171 -4.88 -1.82 17.77
C PRO A 171 -3.87 -2.74 17.06
N ASP A 172 -3.70 -3.94 17.60
CA ASP A 172 -2.91 -5.00 16.94
C ASP A 172 -3.67 -5.59 15.74
N LEU A 173 -5.01 -5.58 15.77
CA LEU A 173 -5.91 -6.07 14.72
C LEU A 173 -7.15 -5.17 14.58
N PHE A 174 -7.52 -4.85 13.34
CA PHE A 174 -8.85 -4.37 12.99
C PHE A 174 -9.63 -5.49 12.28
N PHE A 175 -10.75 -5.91 12.87
CA PHE A 175 -11.60 -6.97 12.33
C PHE A 175 -12.84 -6.38 11.68
N TRP A 176 -12.95 -6.55 10.37
CA TRP A 176 -14.08 -6.09 9.59
C TRP A 176 -15.20 -7.12 9.65
N LEU A 177 -16.40 -6.69 10.07
CA LEU A 177 -17.51 -7.57 10.42
C LEU A 177 -18.52 -7.76 9.29
N GLY A 178 -18.21 -7.33 8.07
CA GLY A 178 -19.14 -7.32 6.95
C GLY A 178 -19.56 -5.90 6.57
N ASP A 179 -20.37 -5.78 5.52
CA ASP A 179 -20.66 -4.51 4.83
C ASP A 179 -19.41 -3.69 4.60
N ASN A 180 -18.32 -4.33 4.17
CA ASN A 180 -17.04 -3.64 4.00
C ASN A 180 -17.11 -2.65 2.84
N ILE A 181 -18.06 -2.88 1.95
CA ILE A 181 -18.51 -2.03 0.86
C ILE A 181 -20.02 -2.18 0.68
N TYR A 182 -20.65 -1.21 0.03
CA TYR A 182 -22.04 -1.29 -0.43
C TYR A 182 -22.08 -1.59 -1.92
N GLY A 183 -21.97 -2.86 -2.32
CA GLY A 183 -21.89 -3.27 -3.72
C GLY A 183 -23.19 -3.09 -4.50
N ASP A 184 -24.28 -3.65 -3.97
CA ASP A 184 -25.65 -3.60 -4.50
C ASP A 184 -25.76 -3.88 -6.00
N THR A 185 -25.01 -4.89 -6.47
CA THR A 185 -24.86 -5.19 -7.89
C THR A 185 -24.66 -6.67 -8.17
N VAL A 186 -25.19 -7.14 -9.30
CA VAL A 186 -24.92 -8.47 -9.87
C VAL A 186 -23.79 -8.45 -10.91
N ASP A 187 -23.08 -7.34 -11.06
CA ASP A 187 -21.91 -7.24 -11.91
C ASP A 187 -20.64 -7.18 -11.05
N PRO A 188 -19.78 -8.21 -11.11
CA PRO A 188 -18.57 -8.27 -10.30
C PRO A 188 -17.56 -7.14 -10.61
N GLN A 189 -17.64 -6.49 -11.78
CA GLN A 189 -16.79 -5.35 -12.08
C GLN A 189 -17.16 -4.12 -11.24
N PHE A 190 -18.46 -3.88 -11.04
CA PHE A 190 -18.93 -2.81 -10.18
C PHE A 190 -18.69 -3.12 -8.70
N LEU A 191 -18.82 -4.40 -8.28
CA LEU A 191 -18.45 -4.82 -6.93
C LEU A 191 -16.97 -4.53 -6.64
N ALA A 192 -16.08 -4.90 -7.57
CA ALA A 192 -14.65 -4.57 -7.48
C ALA A 192 -14.40 -3.06 -7.45
N GLU A 193 -15.14 -2.28 -8.23
CA GLU A 193 -15.01 -0.82 -8.25
C GLU A 193 -15.32 -0.18 -6.89
N ILE A 194 -16.35 -0.65 -6.17
CA ILE A 194 -16.64 -0.12 -4.83
C ILE A 194 -15.51 -0.45 -3.85
N TYR A 195 -14.91 -1.65 -3.94
CA TYR A 195 -13.71 -1.97 -3.17
C TYR A 195 -12.56 -1.01 -3.47
N ARG A 196 -12.25 -0.73 -4.75
CA ARG A 196 -11.18 0.23 -5.11
C ARG A 196 -11.45 1.60 -4.48
N ARG A 197 -12.68 2.09 -4.59
CA ARG A 197 -13.10 3.38 -4.00
C ARG A 197 -12.93 3.40 -2.49
N GLN A 198 -13.37 2.35 -1.79
CA GLN A 198 -13.20 2.25 -0.34
C GLN A 198 -11.71 2.20 0.05
N ARG A 199 -10.86 1.50 -0.72
CA ARG A 199 -9.40 1.47 -0.49
C ARG A 199 -8.73 2.84 -0.67
N ASP A 200 -9.34 3.75 -1.42
CA ASP A 200 -8.84 5.11 -1.66
C ASP A 200 -9.29 6.15 -0.63
N VAL A 201 -10.11 5.76 0.35
CA VAL A 201 -10.47 6.63 1.48
C VAL A 201 -9.20 7.05 2.23
N ALA A 202 -8.88 8.34 2.17
CA ALA A 202 -7.59 8.86 2.64
C ALA A 202 -7.35 8.62 4.14
N SER A 203 -8.41 8.69 4.97
CA SER A 203 -8.32 8.41 6.41
C SER A 203 -8.16 6.93 6.72
N LEU A 204 -8.58 6.03 5.81
CA LEU A 204 -8.46 4.58 5.96
C LEU A 204 -7.04 4.07 5.60
N GLN A 205 -6.38 4.66 4.61
CA GLN A 205 -5.06 4.18 4.14
C GLN A 205 -4.00 3.99 5.25
N PRO A 206 -3.88 4.88 6.26
CA PRO A 206 -2.97 4.67 7.38
C PRO A 206 -3.31 3.45 8.26
N VAL A 207 -4.60 3.12 8.40
CA VAL A 207 -5.04 1.91 9.12
C VAL A 207 -4.63 0.68 8.32
N LEU A 208 -4.96 0.63 7.03
CA LEU A 208 -4.64 -0.51 6.17
C LEU A 208 -3.14 -0.84 6.18
N ARG A 209 -2.27 0.16 6.09
CA ARG A 209 -0.81 -0.06 5.96
C ARG A 209 -0.05 -0.21 7.28
N ASN A 210 -0.69 -0.10 8.45
CA ASN A 210 0.01 -0.21 9.74
C ASN A 210 -0.66 -1.12 10.78
N ILE A 211 -1.92 -1.49 10.56
CA ILE A 211 -2.71 -2.35 11.46
C ILE A 211 -3.08 -3.61 10.66
N SER A 212 -3.06 -4.78 11.28
CA SER A 212 -3.53 -6.02 10.64
C SER A 212 -5.02 -5.93 10.34
N ASN A 213 -5.45 -6.34 9.14
CA ASN A 213 -6.85 -6.34 8.73
C ASN A 213 -7.28 -7.75 8.37
N LEU A 214 -8.33 -8.22 9.04
CA LEU A 214 -9.04 -9.44 8.69
C LEU A 214 -10.50 -9.09 8.46
N ALA A 215 -11.16 -9.75 7.50
CA ALA A 215 -12.52 -9.40 7.15
C ALA A 215 -13.41 -10.63 7.00
N ILE A 216 -14.65 -10.52 7.43
CA ILE A 216 -15.75 -11.32 6.92
C ILE A 216 -16.63 -10.48 6.00
N TRP A 217 -17.51 -11.11 5.24
CA TRP A 217 -18.48 -10.41 4.38
C TRP A 217 -19.85 -10.31 5.05
N ASP A 218 -20.69 -9.44 4.51
CA ASP A 218 -22.15 -9.48 4.68
C ASP A 218 -22.82 -9.35 3.29
N ASP A 219 -24.14 -9.25 3.24
CA ASP A 219 -24.96 -9.20 2.02
C ASP A 219 -24.47 -8.19 0.96
N HIS A 220 -24.05 -6.99 1.37
CA HIS A 220 -23.58 -5.94 0.47
C HIS A 220 -22.19 -6.22 -0.16
N ASP A 221 -21.34 -7.00 0.51
CA ASP A 221 -20.11 -7.57 -0.07
C ASP A 221 -20.45 -8.77 -0.98
N TYR A 222 -21.56 -9.43 -0.67
CA TYR A 222 -22.07 -10.63 -1.31
C TYR A 222 -23.07 -10.32 -2.45
N ALA A 223 -22.98 -9.14 -3.08
CA ALA A 223 -23.80 -8.65 -4.20
C ALA A 223 -24.98 -7.75 -3.80
N LEU A 224 -26.20 -8.28 -3.72
CA LEU A 224 -27.42 -7.50 -3.50
C LEU A 224 -27.75 -7.40 -2.01
N ASN A 225 -28.31 -6.26 -1.59
CA ASN A 225 -28.94 -6.09 -0.29
C ASN A 225 -29.96 -7.22 -0.01
N ASP A 226 -29.93 -7.75 1.21
CA ASP A 226 -30.66 -8.94 1.67
C ASP A 226 -30.38 -10.21 0.83
N GLY A 227 -29.23 -10.26 0.14
CA GLY A 227 -28.82 -11.37 -0.69
C GLY A 227 -28.51 -12.64 0.10
N ASP A 228 -29.01 -13.77 -0.35
CA ASP A 228 -28.81 -15.07 0.28
C ASP A 228 -28.20 -16.10 -0.68
N ARG A 229 -28.30 -17.40 -0.37
CA ARG A 229 -27.80 -18.49 -1.23
C ARG A 229 -28.29 -18.45 -2.69
N GLU A 230 -29.37 -17.73 -2.98
CA GLU A 230 -29.93 -17.55 -4.32
C GLU A 230 -29.24 -16.45 -5.13
N ASN A 231 -28.24 -15.75 -4.54
CA ASN A 231 -27.39 -14.79 -5.23
C ASN A 231 -26.83 -15.40 -6.55
N PRO A 232 -27.15 -14.81 -7.72
CA PRO A 232 -26.74 -15.36 -9.01
C PRO A 232 -25.22 -15.26 -9.28
N ILE A 233 -24.49 -14.43 -8.53
CA ILE A 233 -23.05 -14.22 -8.69
C ILE A 233 -22.24 -14.59 -7.45
N ARG A 234 -22.72 -15.50 -6.61
CA ARG A 234 -22.07 -15.87 -5.33
C ARG A 234 -20.58 -16.26 -5.46
N GLU A 235 -20.24 -16.96 -6.54
CA GLU A 235 -18.88 -17.46 -6.78
C GLU A 235 -17.97 -16.31 -7.23
N GLU A 236 -18.50 -15.41 -8.05
CA GLU A 236 -17.84 -14.19 -8.47
C GLU A 236 -17.68 -13.19 -7.32
N SER A 237 -18.69 -13.02 -6.46
CA SER A 237 -18.60 -12.20 -5.24
C SER A 237 -17.48 -12.71 -4.34
N LEU A 238 -17.39 -14.03 -4.11
CA LEU A 238 -16.30 -14.62 -3.35
C LEU A 238 -14.94 -14.40 -4.02
N ARG A 239 -14.87 -14.50 -5.36
CA ARG A 239 -13.64 -14.20 -6.11
C ARG A 239 -13.22 -12.74 -5.96
N VAL A 240 -14.16 -11.80 -6.05
CA VAL A 240 -13.90 -10.37 -5.83
C VAL A 240 -13.42 -10.15 -4.40
N PHE A 241 -14.11 -10.70 -3.41
CA PHE A 241 -13.71 -10.60 -2.00
C PHE A 241 -12.26 -11.07 -1.78
N LYS A 242 -11.91 -12.25 -2.32
CA LYS A 242 -10.54 -12.82 -2.28
C LYS A 242 -9.49 -11.93 -2.92
N ASN A 243 -9.86 -11.17 -3.96
CA ASN A 243 -8.94 -10.25 -4.62
C ASN A 243 -8.60 -9.05 -3.74
N TYR A 244 -9.49 -8.65 -2.82
CA TYR A 244 -9.31 -7.43 -2.02
C TYR A 244 -8.89 -7.67 -0.58
N TRP A 245 -9.03 -8.89 -0.06
CA TRP A 245 -8.62 -9.24 1.31
C TRP A 245 -7.41 -10.18 1.32
N ALA A 246 -6.57 -10.05 2.34
CA ALA A 246 -5.45 -10.94 2.61
C ALA A 246 -5.72 -11.74 3.90
N ASN A 247 -6.89 -12.39 3.91
CA ASN A 247 -7.32 -13.27 4.99
C ASN A 247 -6.49 -14.57 5.03
N PRO A 248 -6.43 -15.26 6.19
CA PRO A 248 -5.76 -16.55 6.31
C PRO A 248 -6.46 -17.68 5.52
N ALA A 249 -7.79 -17.59 5.37
CA ALA A 249 -8.60 -18.57 4.67
C ALA A 249 -9.91 -17.95 4.17
N TYR A 250 -10.66 -18.72 3.38
CA TYR A 250 -11.92 -18.35 2.76
C TYR A 250 -12.90 -19.52 2.82
N GLY A 251 -13.23 -19.93 4.04
CA GLY A 251 -14.05 -21.10 4.34
C GLY A 251 -13.28 -22.42 4.33
N LEU A 252 -14.04 -23.52 4.30
CA LEU A 252 -13.50 -24.88 4.21
C LEU A 252 -13.45 -25.36 2.75
N PRO A 253 -12.67 -26.41 2.43
CA PRO A 253 -12.62 -26.97 1.08
C PRO A 253 -13.99 -27.36 0.50
N ASP A 254 -14.91 -27.83 1.36
CA ASP A 254 -16.28 -28.25 1.03
C ASP A 254 -17.35 -27.20 1.36
N ALA A 255 -16.97 -26.10 2.01
CA ALA A 255 -17.84 -24.99 2.36
C ALA A 255 -17.11 -23.66 2.13
N PRO A 256 -16.95 -23.24 0.86
CA PRO A 256 -16.30 -21.97 0.55
C PRO A 256 -17.11 -20.80 1.10
N GLY A 257 -16.42 -19.78 1.61
CA GLY A 257 -17.06 -18.61 2.18
C GLY A 257 -16.04 -17.61 2.69
N VAL A 258 -16.43 -16.78 3.64
CA VAL A 258 -15.52 -15.83 4.27
C VAL A 258 -15.56 -16.02 5.78
N PHE A 259 -14.97 -17.12 6.21
CA PHE A 259 -14.72 -17.48 7.61
C PHE A 259 -13.40 -18.26 7.71
N PHE A 260 -12.80 -18.28 8.89
CA PHE A 260 -11.49 -18.88 9.13
C PHE A 260 -11.33 -19.34 10.59
#